data_AF-A0A2M8TD41-F1
#
_entry.id   AF-A0A2M8TD41-F1
#
_cell.length_a   1.000
_cell.length_b   1.000
_cell.length_c   1.000
_cell.angle_alpha   90.00
_cell.angle_beta   90.00
_cell.angle_gamma   90.00
#
_symmetry.space_group_name_H-M   'P 1'
#
loop_
_entity.id
_entity.type
_entity.pdbx_description
1 polymer ?
#
loop_
_entity_poly.entity_id
_entity_poly.type
_entity_poly.pdbx_seq_one_letter_code
_entity_poly.pdbx_strand_id
1 'polypeptide(L)'
;MDDKNLLQQNKSKAALEKFLIDKYKMVLLVASVNYTGINGNRYLIDKIIDRMYHVISQRFIKNIALKIIKVMEEGPVIFVVIDSDAEGVIKEIDAIKKDGLLSSYMNVKIINKDNNIVYCEDLLDR
;
A
#
# COMPACT_ATOMS: atom_id res chain seq x y z
N MET A 1 -5.77 8.28 -23.17
CA MET A 1 -4.89 8.30 -21.98
C MET A 1 -3.83 7.26 -22.27
N ASP A 2 -2.59 7.69 -22.50
CA ASP A 2 -1.57 6.90 -23.21
C ASP A 2 -0.98 5.77 -22.36
N ASP A 3 -1.01 4.54 -22.87
CA ASP A 3 -0.42 3.33 -22.26
C ASP A 3 1.06 3.50 -21.85
N LYS A 4 1.76 4.45 -22.48
CA LYS A 4 3.15 4.81 -22.16
C LYS A 4 3.31 5.46 -20.79
N ASN A 5 2.33 6.22 -20.32
CA ASN A 5 2.37 6.86 -19.00
C ASN A 5 2.19 5.82 -17.88
N LEU A 6 1.21 4.92 -18.03
CA LEU A 6 0.98 3.80 -17.13
C LEU A 6 2.23 2.91 -16.96
N LEU A 7 2.91 2.60 -18.08
CA LEU A 7 4.16 1.82 -18.04
C LEU A 7 5.30 2.53 -17.30
N GLN A 8 5.43 3.85 -17.42
CA GLN A 8 6.46 4.62 -16.68
C GLN A 8 6.16 4.70 -15.19
N GLN A 9 4.89 4.82 -14.81
CA GLN A 9 4.50 4.87 -13.40
C GLN A 9 4.66 3.51 -12.72
N ASN A 10 4.28 2.42 -13.40
CA ASN A 10 4.53 1.06 -12.93
C ASN A 10 6.04 0.80 -12.72
N LYS A 11 6.89 1.28 -13.64
CA LYS A 11 8.35 1.24 -13.46
C LYS A 11 8.79 2.07 -12.26
N SER A 12 8.20 3.24 -12.05
CA SER A 12 8.53 4.13 -10.93
C SER A 12 8.11 3.55 -9.58
N LYS A 13 6.97 2.86 -9.51
CA LYS A 13 6.48 2.13 -8.34
C LYS A 13 7.39 0.97 -8.00
N ALA A 14 7.66 0.10 -8.97
CA ALA A 14 8.58 -1.03 -8.79
C ALA A 14 10.00 -0.58 -8.41
N ALA A 15 10.49 0.51 -8.99
CA ALA A 15 11.78 1.09 -8.63
C ALA A 15 11.79 1.61 -7.19
N LEU A 16 10.72 2.27 -6.74
CA LEU A 16 10.60 2.73 -5.36
C LEU A 16 10.51 1.54 -4.39
N GLU A 17 9.71 0.52 -4.69
CA GLU A 17 9.60 -0.70 -3.89
C GLU A 17 10.96 -1.35 -3.71
N LYS A 18 11.68 -1.58 -4.82
CA LYS A 18 13.02 -2.14 -4.80
C LYS A 18 14.00 -1.28 -3.99
N PHE A 19 14.00 0.03 -4.20
CA PHE A 19 14.84 0.96 -3.44
C PHE A 19 14.57 0.87 -1.93
N LEU A 20 13.31 0.83 -1.52
CA LEU A 20 12.94 0.73 -0.11
C LEU A 20 13.39 -0.60 0.50
N ILE A 21 13.19 -1.72 -0.20
CA ILE A 21 13.62 -3.04 0.28
C ILE A 21 15.15 -3.10 0.36
N ASP A 22 15.86 -2.60 -0.66
CA ASP A 22 17.32 -2.61 -0.67
C ASP A 22 17.93 -1.71 0.39
N LYS A 23 17.32 -0.54 0.65
CA LYS A 23 17.81 0.41 1.64
C LYS A 23 17.57 -0.04 3.07
N TYR A 24 16.38 -0.58 3.36
CA TYR A 24 15.97 -0.86 4.74
C TYR A 24 16.10 -2.33 5.14
N LYS A 25 16.08 -3.27 4.17
CA LYS A 25 16.14 -4.73 4.43
C LYS A 25 15.06 -5.19 5.42
N MET A 26 13.89 -4.59 5.33
CA MET A 26 12.70 -4.79 6.18
C MET A 26 11.49 -5.15 5.33
N VAL A 27 10.36 -5.48 5.97
CA VAL A 27 9.10 -5.75 5.27
C VAL A 27 8.55 -4.46 4.68
N LEU A 28 8.08 -4.51 3.44
CA LEU A 28 7.42 -3.41 2.77
C LEU A 28 5.93 -3.75 2.56
N LEU A 29 5.07 -2.96 3.18
CA LEU A 29 3.63 -2.92 2.93
C LEU A 29 3.35 -1.85 1.86
N VAL A 30 2.63 -2.24 0.80
CA VAL A 30 2.15 -1.36 -0.26
C VAL A 30 0.64 -1.43 -0.30
N ALA A 31 -0.04 -0.34 0.02
CA ALA A 31 -1.50 -0.22 -0.07
C ALA A 31 -1.85 0.76 -1.18
N SER A 32 -2.63 0.33 -2.17
CA SER A 32 -3.08 1.18 -3.30
C SER A 32 -4.59 1.33 -3.24
N VAL A 33 -5.10 2.56 -3.35
CA VAL A 33 -6.55 2.79 -3.46
C VAL A 33 -6.95 2.69 -4.91
N ASN A 34 -7.80 1.72 -5.25
CA ASN A 34 -8.32 1.51 -6.59
C ASN A 34 -9.41 2.55 -6.89
N TYR A 35 -9.12 3.45 -7.83
CA TYR A 35 -9.99 4.58 -8.17
C TYR A 35 -10.54 4.43 -9.59
N THR A 36 -11.80 3.99 -9.72
CA THR A 36 -12.47 3.81 -11.02
C THR A 36 -13.39 4.98 -11.41
N GLY A 37 -13.38 6.11 -10.69
CA GLY A 37 -14.37 7.17 -10.85
C GLY A 37 -13.94 8.33 -11.75
N ILE A 38 -14.55 8.49 -12.92
CA ILE A 38 -14.41 9.66 -13.82
C ILE A 38 -14.85 10.99 -13.15
N ASN A 39 -15.51 10.96 -11.98
CA ASN A 39 -15.99 12.13 -11.22
C ASN A 39 -15.73 12.03 -9.69
N GLY A 40 -14.77 11.25 -9.25
CA GLY A 40 -14.59 10.93 -7.84
C GLY A 40 -14.21 12.14 -6.99
N ASN A 41 -15.02 12.36 -5.97
CA ASN A 41 -14.87 13.40 -4.97
C ASN A 41 -13.52 13.26 -4.26
N ARG A 42 -12.53 14.09 -4.63
CA ARG A 42 -11.17 14.06 -4.04
C ARG A 42 -11.18 14.04 -2.51
N TYR A 43 -12.15 14.73 -1.91
CA TYR A 43 -12.35 14.77 -0.46
C TYR A 43 -12.61 13.38 0.17
N LEU A 44 -13.30 12.50 -0.53
CA LEU A 44 -13.57 11.13 -0.07
C LEU A 44 -12.30 10.28 -0.11
N ILE A 45 -11.46 10.47 -1.13
CA ILE A 45 -10.17 9.79 -1.28
C ILE A 45 -9.20 10.24 -0.20
N ASP A 46 -9.09 11.55 0.02
CA ASP A 46 -8.23 12.12 1.06
C ASP A 46 -8.63 11.55 2.44
N LYS A 47 -9.93 11.45 2.72
CA LYS A 47 -10.43 10.81 3.95
C LYS A 47 -10.08 9.33 4.06
N ILE A 48 -10.16 8.57 2.97
CA ILE A 48 -9.82 7.14 2.97
C ILE A 48 -8.32 6.97 3.24
N ILE A 49 -7.48 7.81 2.62
CA ILE A 49 -6.03 7.80 2.81
C ILE A 49 -5.65 8.19 4.22
N ASP A 50 -6.23 9.27 4.74
CA ASP A 50 -5.98 9.73 6.11
C ASP A 50 -6.38 8.67 7.13
N ARG A 51 -7.54 8.04 6.93
CA ARG A 51 -8.01 6.95 7.79
C ARG A 51 -7.06 5.76 7.74
N MET A 52 -6.68 5.32 6.54
CA MET A 52 -5.71 4.24 6.36
C MET A 52 -4.38 4.56 7.03
N TYR A 53 -3.86 5.75 6.75
CA TYR A 53 -2.63 6.24 7.30
C TYR A 53 -2.68 6.15 8.82
N HIS A 54 -3.77 6.62 9.44
CA HIS A 54 -3.95 6.56 10.88
C HIS A 54 -4.00 5.12 11.39
N VAL A 55 -4.83 4.27 10.78
CA VAL A 55 -5.02 2.86 11.19
C VAL A 55 -3.72 2.07 11.10
N ILE A 56 -3.01 2.14 9.98
CA ILE A 56 -1.71 1.46 9.80
C ILE A 56 -0.69 2.02 10.80
N SER A 57 -0.67 3.33 11.01
CA SER A 57 0.26 3.94 11.97
C SER A 57 0.02 3.50 13.40
N GLN A 58 -1.24 3.37 13.81
CA GLN A 58 -1.58 2.92 15.16
C GLN A 58 -1.22 1.46 15.36
N ARG A 59 -1.48 0.61 14.36
CA ARG A 59 -1.24 -0.84 14.45
C ARG A 59 0.25 -1.19 14.45
N PHE A 60 1.06 -0.44 13.71
CA PHE A 60 2.50 -0.67 13.61
C PHE A 60 3.35 0.41 14.31
N ILE A 61 2.80 1.12 15.31
CA ILE A 61 3.41 2.35 15.86
C ILE A 61 4.86 2.19 16.33
N LYS A 62 5.23 0.99 16.82
CA LYS A 62 6.59 0.69 17.30
C LYS A 62 7.53 0.15 16.22
N ASN A 63 6.99 -0.23 15.06
CA ASN A 63 7.69 -1.00 14.05
C ASN A 63 7.79 -0.25 12.71
N ILE A 64 7.18 0.92 12.55
CA ILE A 64 7.31 1.71 11.31
C ILE A 64 8.69 2.38 11.26
N ALA A 65 9.51 1.97 10.29
CA ALA A 65 10.79 2.60 9.98
C ALA A 65 10.64 3.76 8.99
N LEU A 66 9.73 3.63 8.03
CA LEU A 66 9.44 4.67 7.04
C LEU A 66 8.00 4.57 6.56
N LYS A 67 7.42 5.71 6.20
CA LYS A 67 6.15 5.77 5.52
C LYS A 67 6.15 6.86 4.45
N ILE A 68 5.66 6.54 3.26
CA ILE A 68 5.58 7.43 2.11
C ILE A 68 4.18 7.33 1.52
N ILE A 69 3.56 8.47 1.24
CA ILE A 69 2.33 8.55 0.43
C ILE A 69 2.71 9.15 -0.91
N LYS A 70 2.31 8.52 -2.00
CA LYS A 70 2.51 9.03 -3.36
C LYS A 70 1.21 8.92 -4.14
N VAL A 71 0.80 10.04 -4.75
CA VAL A 71 -0.33 10.05 -5.68
C VAL A 71 0.18 9.59 -7.05
N MET A 72 -0.38 8.50 -7.57
CA MET A 72 -0.10 7.95 -8.90
C MET A 72 -1.38 8.00 -9.76
N GLU A 73 -1.28 7.70 -11.06
CA GLU A 73 -2.41 7.67 -11.99
C GLU A 73 -3.46 6.64 -11.61
N GLU A 74 -3.04 5.47 -11.10
CA GLU A 74 -3.97 4.45 -10.57
C GLU A 74 -4.68 4.88 -9.28
N GLY A 75 -4.22 5.97 -8.68
CA GLY A 75 -4.67 6.49 -7.41
C GLY A 75 -3.54 6.58 -6.38
N PRO A 76 -3.87 6.97 -5.14
CA PRO A 76 -2.88 7.12 -4.09
C PRO A 76 -2.35 5.78 -3.58
N VAL A 77 -1.04 5.72 -3.41
CA VAL A 77 -0.30 4.55 -2.94
C VAL A 77 0.45 4.92 -1.66
N ILE A 78 0.27 4.09 -0.64
CA ILE A 78 0.96 4.18 0.64
C ILE A 78 2.01 3.07 0.68
N PHE A 79 3.26 3.47 0.91
CA PHE A 79 4.39 2.58 1.16
C PHE A 79 4.77 2.67 2.63
N VAL A 80 4.82 1.55 3.33
CA VAL A 80 5.21 1.48 4.74
C VAL A 80 6.29 0.44 4.91
N VAL A 81 7.46 0.88 5.37
CA VAL A 81 8.56 0.00 5.76
C VAL A 81 8.38 -0.35 7.23
N ILE A 82 8.29 -1.64 7.52
CA ILE A 82 7.96 -2.18 8.84
C ILE A 82 9.10 -3.11 9.29
N ASP A 83 9.69 -2.78 10.43
CA ASP A 83 10.66 -3.61 11.16
C ASP A 83 9.91 -4.71 11.92
N SER A 84 9.45 -5.71 11.18
CA SER A 84 8.75 -6.88 11.67
C SER A 84 8.95 -8.03 10.69
N ASP A 85 8.65 -9.26 11.11
CA ASP A 85 8.52 -10.38 10.19
C ASP A 85 7.25 -10.24 9.32
N ALA A 86 7.28 -10.85 8.14
CA ALA A 86 6.20 -10.76 7.18
C ALA A 86 4.90 -11.39 7.68
N GLU A 87 4.97 -12.46 8.47
CA GLU A 87 3.79 -13.16 8.97
C GLU A 87 3.03 -12.30 10.00
N GLY A 88 3.76 -11.61 10.87
CA GLY A 88 3.21 -10.61 11.79
C GLY A 88 2.51 -9.47 11.06
N VAL A 89 3.13 -8.95 10.00
CA VAL A 89 2.52 -7.88 9.18
C VAL A 89 1.23 -8.37 8.50
N ILE A 90 1.23 -9.58 7.93
CA ILE A 90 0.05 -10.19 7.31
C ILE A 90 -1.09 -10.33 8.34
N LYS A 91 -0.80 -10.88 9.52
CA LYS A 91 -1.81 -11.06 10.58
C LYS A 91 -2.46 -9.75 11.02
N GLU A 92 -1.66 -8.70 11.20
CA GLU A 92 -2.18 -7.38 11.56
C GLU A 92 -3.03 -6.78 10.43
N ILE A 93 -2.60 -6.92 9.17
CA ILE A 93 -3.39 -6.46 8.02
C ILE A 93 -4.72 -7.19 7.94
N ASP A 94 -4.73 -8.51 8.12
CA ASP A 94 -5.97 -9.30 8.15
C ASP A 94 -6.88 -8.91 9.31
N ALA A 95 -6.33 -8.57 10.48
CA ALA A 95 -7.10 -8.06 11.62
C ALA A 95 -7.73 -6.70 11.31
N ILE A 96 -6.96 -5.77 10.73
CA ILE A 96 -7.47 -4.47 10.29
C ILE A 96 -8.62 -4.63 9.29
N LYS A 97 -8.51 -5.59 8.37
CA LYS A 97 -9.57 -5.90 7.39
C LYS A 97 -10.83 -6.46 8.07
N LYS A 98 -10.68 -7.41 9.00
CA LYS A 98 -11.80 -7.97 9.77
C LYS A 98 -12.57 -6.92 10.55
N ASP A 99 -11.86 -5.92 11.07
CA ASP A 99 -12.45 -4.78 11.78
C ASP A 99 -13.16 -3.78 10.83
N GLY A 100 -13.16 -4.03 9.52
CA GLY A 100 -13.75 -3.15 8.51
C GLY A 100 -13.02 -1.80 8.38
N LEU A 101 -11.77 -1.72 8.87
CA LEU A 101 -11.00 -0.49 8.91
C LEU A 101 -10.23 -0.24 7.60
N LEU A 102 -10.00 -1.29 6.81
CA LEU A 102 -9.57 -1.18 5.42
C LEU A 102 -10.81 -1.32 4.51
N SER A 103 -11.09 -0.30 3.70
CA SER A 103 -12.23 -0.29 2.77
C SER A 103 -12.08 -1.29 1.62
N SER A 104 -13.21 -1.73 1.07
CA SER A 104 -13.33 -2.62 -0.12
C SER A 104 -12.79 -2.05 -1.44
N TYR A 105 -12.04 -0.95 -1.41
CA TYR A 105 -11.50 -0.25 -2.58
C TYR A 105 -9.97 -0.25 -2.61
N MET A 106 -9.32 -1.15 -1.88
CA MET A 106 -7.88 -1.12 -1.70
C MET A 106 -7.23 -2.45 -2.03
N ASN A 107 -6.13 -2.36 -2.76
CA ASN A 107 -5.23 -3.47 -3.02
C ASN A 107 -4.10 -3.40 -2.02
N VAL A 108 -3.71 -4.54 -1.47
CA VAL A 108 -2.63 -4.64 -0.49
C VAL A 108 -1.61 -5.65 -0.97
N LYS A 109 -0.34 -5.26 -0.94
CA LYS A 109 0.81 -6.10 -1.26
C LYS A 109 1.82 -6.02 -0.12
N ILE A 110 2.31 -7.15 0.34
CA ILE A 110 3.38 -7.25 1.33
C ILE A 110 4.57 -7.95 0.68
N ILE A 111 5.72 -7.29 0.76
CA ILE A 111 6.99 -7.76 0.22
C ILE A 111 7.94 -7.97 1.39
N ASN A 112 8.54 -9.16 1.49
CA ASN A 112 9.49 -9.46 2.54
C ASN A 112 10.87 -8.82 2.26
N LYS A 113 11.76 -8.91 3.25
CA LYS A 113 13.14 -8.37 3.15
C LYS A 113 13.98 -8.96 2.01
N ASP A 114 13.61 -10.14 1.52
CA ASP A 114 14.27 -10.83 0.42
C ASP A 114 13.67 -10.44 -0.95
N ASN A 115 12.84 -9.39 -0.97
CA ASN A 115 12.17 -8.88 -2.15
C ASN A 115 11.17 -9.88 -2.78
N ASN A 116 10.62 -10.79 -1.98
CA ASN A 116 9.55 -11.70 -2.40
C ASN A 116 8.19 -11.16 -1.99
N ILE A 117 7.24 -11.17 -2.92
CA ILE A 117 5.83 -10.89 -2.60
C ILE A 117 5.30 -12.09 -1.82
N VAL A 118 4.91 -11.85 -0.57
CA VAL A 118 4.43 -12.89 0.36
C VAL A 118 2.94 -12.78 0.61
N TYR A 119 2.33 -11.65 0.23
CA TYR A 119 0.90 -11.42 0.28
C TYR A 119 0.53 -10.43 -0.82
N CYS A 120 -0.52 -10.73 -1.58
CA CYS A 120 -1.07 -9.83 -2.58
C CYS A 120 -2.57 -10.06 -2.64
N GLU A 121 -3.34 -8.99 -2.47
CA GLU A 121 -4.77 -8.98 -2.67
C GLU A 121 -5.10 -7.81 -3.58
N ASP A 122 -5.54 -8.13 -4.79
CA ASP A 122 -6.02 -7.19 -5.77
C ASP A 122 -7.54 -7.32 -5.90
N LEU A 123 -8.24 -6.19 -5.98
CA LEU A 123 -9.70 -6.15 -6.15
C LEU A 123 -10.18 -6.51 -7.57
N LEU A 124 -9.37 -7.21 -8.36
CA LEU A 124 -9.64 -7.45 -9.78
C LEU A 124 -10.60 -8.62 -10.06
N ASP A 125 -11.17 -9.28 -9.05
CA ASP A 125 -12.09 -10.42 -9.22
C ASP A 125 -13.51 -10.17 -8.63
N ARG A 126 -14.16 -9.06 -8.98
CA ARG A 126 -15.63 -8.92 -8.82
C ARG A 126 -16.29 -8.22 -9.99
#